data_AF-A0A2V7YKM2-F1
#
_entry.id   AF-A0A2V7YKM2-F1
#
_cell.length_a   1.000
_cell.length_b   1.000
_cell.length_c   1.000
_cell.angle_alpha   90.00
_cell.angle_beta   90.00
_cell.angle_gamma   90.00
#
_symmetry.space_group_name_H-M   'P 1'
#
loop_
_entity.id
_entity.type
_entity.pdbx_description
1 polymer ?
#
loop_
_entity_poly.entity_id
_entity_poly.type
_entity_poly.pdbx_seq_one_letter_code
_entity_poly.pdbx_strand_id
1 'polypeptide(L)' 'MEEFAAKHGHPIADPEVAQLERILVRATAPRHLLEVGTNIGYSVIAMGRECGRGTVLETIELNPETLATAKAFVAEAKL' A
#
# COMPACT_ATOMS: atom_id res chain seq x y z
N MET A 1 8.97 0.07 8.03
CA MET A 1 7.97 -0.93 7.60
C MET A 1 8.62 -2.26 7.24
N GLU A 2 9.66 -2.28 6.40
CA GLU A 2 10.38 -3.51 6.00
C GLU A 2 10.95 -4.29 7.20
N GLU A 3 11.56 -3.59 8.16
CA GLU A 3 12.04 -4.22 9.41
C GLU A 3 10.90 -4.86 10.22
N PHE A 4 9.75 -4.18 10.31
CA PHE A 4 8.56 -4.73 10.96
C PHE A 4 8.08 -5.98 10.23
N ALA A 5 8.03 -5.93 8.89
CA ALA A 5 7.61 -7.06 8.07
C ALA A 5 8.53 -8.28 8.27
N ALA A 6 9.85 -8.08 8.22
CA ALA A 6 10.84 -9.14 8.45
C ALA A 6 10.73 -9.74 9.86
N LYS A 7 10.57 -8.90 10.89
CA LYS A 7 10.46 -9.34 12.29
C LYS A 7 9.17 -10.13 12.57
N HIS A 8 8.07 -9.79 11.93
CA HIS A 8 6.75 -10.38 12.19
C HIS A 8 6.30 -11.36 11.09
N GLY A 9 7.14 -11.62 10.09
CA GLY A 9 6.87 -12.58 9.02
C GLY A 9 5.80 -12.15 8.02
N HIS A 10 5.56 -10.86 7.86
CA HIS A 10 4.64 -10.38 6.82
C HIS A 10 5.33 -10.39 5.46
N PRO A 11 4.78 -11.06 4.44
CA PRO A 11 5.25 -10.88 3.08
C PRO A 11 4.92 -9.46 2.60
N ILE A 12 5.90 -8.80 1.99
CA ILE A 12 5.73 -7.51 1.33
C ILE A 12 6.20 -7.62 -0.11
N ALA A 13 5.72 -6.72 -0.96
CA ALA A 13 6.23 -6.63 -2.32
C ALA A 13 7.74 -6.35 -2.30
N ASP A 14 8.47 -7.02 -3.19
CA ASP A 14 9.88 -6.70 -3.42
C ASP A 14 10.02 -5.24 -3.92
N PRO A 15 11.15 -4.57 -3.66
CA PRO A 15 11.37 -3.18 -4.08
C PRO A 15 11.11 -2.95 -5.57
N GLU A 16 11.46 -3.92 -6.42
CA GLU A 16 11.23 -3.88 -7.87
C GLU A 16 9.74 -3.93 -8.23
N VAL A 17 8.95 -4.72 -7.50
CA VAL A 17 7.49 -4.81 -7.69
C VAL A 17 6.83 -3.51 -7.26
N ALA A 18 7.19 -2.97 -6.10
CA ALA A 18 6.70 -1.68 -5.64
C ALA A 18 7.08 -0.54 -6.60
N GLN A 19 8.28 -0.58 -7.19
CA GLN A 19 8.68 0.39 -8.20
C GLN A 19 7.85 0.27 -9.48
N LEU A 20 7.50 -0.94 -9.92
CA LEU A 20 6.59 -1.15 -11.04
C LEU A 20 5.20 -0.58 -10.74
N GLU A 21 4.64 -0.86 -9.57
CA GLU A 21 3.35 -0.30 -9.13
C GLU A 21 3.36 1.24 -9.18
N ARG A 22 4.42 1.88 -8.66
CA ARG A 22 4.59 3.34 -8.71
C ARG A 22 4.62 3.88 -10.14
N ILE A 23 5.31 3.19 -11.05
CA ILE A 23 5.35 3.56 -12.47
C ILE A 23 3.95 3.44 -13.10
N LEU A 24 3.21 2.37 -12.80
CA LEU A 24 1.87 2.15 -13.32
C LEU A 24 0.88 3.22 -12.82
N VAL A 25 0.92 3.57 -11.53
CA VAL A 25 0.07 4.63 -10.97
C VAL A 25 0.34 5.98 -11.65
N ARG A 26 1.61 6.37 -11.81
CA ARG A 26 1.97 7.61 -12.51
C ARG A 26 1.58 7.60 -13.99
N ALA A 27 1.79 6.48 -14.67
CA ALA A 27 1.52 6.37 -16.11
C ALA A 27 0.02 6.39 -16.43
N THR A 28 -0.80 5.82 -15.55
CA THR A 28 -2.25 5.71 -15.76
C THR A 28 -3.05 6.82 -15.10
N ALA A 29 -2.49 7.51 -14.11
CA ALA A 29 -3.13 8.58 -13.33
C ALA A 29 -4.59 8.23 -12.94
N PRO A 30 -4.79 7.10 -12.24
CA PRO A 30 -6.12 6.58 -11.99
C PRO A 30 -6.91 7.52 -11.07
N ARG A 31 -8.23 7.61 -11.28
CA ARG A 31 -9.13 8.27 -10.32
C ARG A 31 -9.54 7.33 -9.18
N HIS A 32 -9.56 6.03 -9.45
CA HIS A 32 -9.94 4.97 -8.52
C HIS A 32 -8.97 3.80 -8.66
N LEU A 33 -8.43 3.34 -7.55
CA LEU A 33 -7.54 2.18 -7.46
C LEU A 33 -8.11 1.22 -6.41
N LEU A 34 -8.19 -0.07 -6.75
CA LEU A 34 -8.60 -1.12 -5.83
C LEU A 34 -7.45 -2.10 -5.62
N GLU A 35 -7.07 -2.33 -4.37
CA GLU A 35 -6.15 -3.37 -3.96
C GLU A 35 -6.90 -4.46 -3.18
N VAL A 36 -6.66 -5.72 -3.53
CA VAL A 36 -7.21 -6.87 -2.81
C VAL A 36 -6.06 -7.65 -2.19
N GLY A 37 -6.01 -7.67 -0.86
CA GLY A 37 -4.88 -8.16 -0.08
C GLY A 37 -3.95 -7.03 0.36
N THR A 38 -4.43 -6.18 1.27
CA THR A 38 -3.65 -5.04 1.80
C THR A 38 -2.44 -5.48 2.61
N ASN A 39 -2.54 -6.60 3.32
CA ASN A 39 -1.60 -7.01 4.36
C ASN A 39 -1.29 -5.81 5.28
N ILE A 40 -0.04 -5.54 5.61
CA ILE A 40 0.36 -4.40 6.43
C ILE A 40 0.40 -3.05 5.68
N GLY A 41 0.02 -3.00 4.39
CA GLY A 41 -0.15 -1.75 3.63
C GLY A 41 1.08 -1.25 2.86
N TYR A 42 2.04 -2.12 2.52
CA TYR A 42 3.29 -1.69 1.86
C TYR A 42 3.03 -1.12 0.47
N SER A 43 2.32 -1.88 -0.37
CA SER A 43 1.92 -1.48 -1.73
C SER A 43 0.94 -0.31 -1.71
N VAL A 44 0.00 -0.25 -0.76
CA VAL A 44 -0.86 0.94 -0.53
C VAL A 44 -0.08 2.22 -0.42
N ILE A 45 0.96 2.24 0.42
CA ILE A 45 1.76 3.43 0.65
C ILE A 45 2.61 3.74 -0.59
N ALA A 46 3.17 2.72 -1.24
CA ALA A 46 3.93 2.88 -2.47
C ALA A 46 3.08 3.51 -3.58
N MET A 47 1.88 2.98 -3.83
CA MET A 47 0.93 3.47 -4.83
C MET A 47 0.34 4.83 -4.43
N GLY A 48 -0.08 4.99 -3.18
CA GLY A 48 -0.74 6.19 -2.67
C GLY A 48 0.12 7.45 -2.78
N ARG A 49 1.44 7.33 -2.61
CA ARG A 49 2.39 8.45 -2.80
C ARG A 49 2.46 8.97 -4.22
N GLU A 50 2.06 8.15 -5.19
CA GLU A 50 2.06 8.50 -6.62
C GLU A 50 0.68 8.92 -7.11
N CYS A 51 -0.37 8.78 -6.28
CA CYS A 51 -1.72 9.16 -6.61
C CYS A 51 -1.88 10.69 -6.72
N GLY A 52 -2.69 11.13 -7.68
CA GLY A 52 -3.07 12.54 -7.82
C GLY A 52 -4.09 12.97 -6.76
N ARG A 53 -4.23 14.27 -6.54
CA ARG A 53 -5.21 14.84 -5.60
C ARG A 53 -6.64 14.42 -5.99
N GLY A 54 -7.37 13.86 -5.04
CA GLY A 54 -8.74 13.37 -5.25
C GLY A 54 -8.84 11.95 -5.79
N THR A 55 -7.72 11.25 -5.97
CA THR A 55 -7.72 9.80 -6.24
C THR A 55 -8.25 9.06 -5.02
N VAL A 56 -9.10 8.05 -5.25
CA VAL A 56 -9.55 7.12 -4.22
C VAL A 56 -8.76 5.82 -4.35
N LEU A 57 -8.01 5.47 -3.33
CA LEU A 57 -7.33 4.19 -3.21
C LEU A 57 -8.07 3.36 -2.15
N GLU A 58 -8.82 2.36 -2.62
CA GLU A 58 -9.58 1.42 -1.79
C GLU A 58 -8.78 0.11 -1.65
N THR A 59 -8.80 -0.46 -0.46
CA THR A 59 -8.00 -1.67 -0.15
C THR A 59 -8.83 -2.62 0.69
N ILE A 60 -8.64 -3.92 0.50
CA ILE A 60 -9.37 -4.96 1.22
C ILE A 60 -8.38 -5.89 1.90
N GLU A 61 -8.51 -6.02 3.22
CA GLU A 61 -7.80 -7.02 4.03
C GLU A 61 -8.80 -7.77 4.89
N LEU A 62 -8.67 -9.10 4.91
CA LEU A 62 -9.59 -9.99 5.60
C LEU A 62 -9.30 -10.02 7.10
N ASN A 63 -8.02 -10.03 7.49
CA ASN A 63 -7.63 -10.15 8.89
C ASN A 63 -7.69 -8.77 9.59
N PRO A 64 -8.55 -8.59 10.62
CA PRO A 64 -8.74 -7.28 11.25
C PRO A 64 -7.49 -6.75 11.99
N GLU A 65 -6.66 -7.63 12.54
CA GLU A 65 -5.43 -7.25 13.26
C GLU A 65 -4.35 -6.77 12.28
N THR A 66 -4.24 -7.45 11.14
CA THR A 66 -3.36 -7.05 10.03
C THR A 66 -3.82 -5.73 9.43
N LEU A 67 -5.13 -5.57 9.22
CA LEU A 67 -5.73 -4.31 8.75
C LEU A 67 -5.48 -3.16 9.74
N ALA A 68 -5.51 -3.41 11.05
CA ALA A 68 -5.18 -2.40 12.05
C ALA A 68 -3.72 -1.93 11.93
N THR A 69 -2.80 -2.87 11.68
CA THR A 69 -1.39 -2.56 11.40
C THR A 69 -1.24 -1.72 10.13
N ALA A 70 -1.97 -2.06 9.06
CA ALA A 70 -1.98 -1.27 7.83
C ALA A 70 -2.46 0.15 8.04
N LYS A 71 -3.56 0.32 8.79
CA LYS A 71 -4.08 1.65 9.14
C LYS A 71 -3.06 2.50 9.88
N ALA A 72 -2.29 1.90 10.79
CA ALA A 72 -1.23 2.61 11.51
C ALA A 72 -0.13 3.10 10.56
N PHE A 73 0.40 2.22 9.70
CA PHE A 73 1.44 2.63 8.72
C PHE A 73 0.93 3.66 7.71
N VAL A 74 -0.32 3.53 7.24
CA VAL A 74 -0.93 4.51 6.33
C VAL A 74 -1.09 5.87 7.01
N ALA A 75 -1.52 5.91 8.27
CA ALA A 75 -1.62 7.15 9.04
C ALA A 75 -0.25 7.82 9.24
N GLU A 76 0.80 7.04 9.49
CA GLU A 76 2.18 7.53 9.60
C GLU A 76 2.71 8.07 8.26
N ALA A 77 2.31 7.46 7.14
CA ALA A 77 2.78 7.82 5.80
C ALA A 77 2.27 9.18 5.31
N LYS A 78 1.21 9.74 5.91
CA LYS A 78 0.62 11.05 5.58
C LYS A 78 0.37 11.24 4.08
N LEU A 79 -0.29 10.24 3.49
CA LEU A 79 -0.72 10.23 2.08
C LEU A 79 -1.67 11.40 1.76
#